data_AF-A0AAE8QIN2-F1
#
_entry.id   AF-A0AAE8QIN2-F1
#
_cell.length_a   1.000
_cell.length_b   1.000
_cell.length_c   1.000
_cell.angle_alpha   90.00
_cell.angle_beta   90.00
_cell.angle_gamma   90.00
#
_symmetry.space_group_name_H-M   'P 1'
#
loop_
_entity.id
_entity.type
_entity.pdbx_description
1 polymer ?
#
loop_
_entity_poly.entity_id
_entity_poly.type
_entity_poly.pdbx_seq_one_letter_code
_entity_poly.pdbx_strand_id
1 'polypeptide(L)' 'MPVNELSELRSAAFQQEVLDMLQPKIKSVLHQTSFQNRLDLEQEISLMIIRVVKTKQFRKVPSFFELIESEKII' A
#
# COMPACT_ATOMS: atom_id res chain seq x y z
N MET A 1 -9.79 -14.82 -27.49
CA MET A 1 -9.00 -14.05 -26.50
C MET A 1 -8.11 -15.02 -25.75
N PRO A 2 -6.79 -14.80 -25.66
CA PRO A 2 -5.89 -15.70 -24.94
C PRO A 2 -6.20 -15.69 -23.44
N VAL A 3 -6.17 -16.86 -22.80
CA VAL A 3 -6.50 -17.09 -21.37
C VAL A 3 -5.74 -16.16 -20.42
N ASN A 4 -4.56 -15.68 -20.84
CA ASN A 4 -3.68 -14.81 -20.07
C ASN A 4 -4.25 -13.39 -19.84
N GLU A 5 -5.03 -12.85 -20.78
CA GLU A 5 -5.61 -11.50 -20.66
C GLU A 5 -6.72 -11.47 -19.60
N LEU A 6 -7.55 -12.51 -19.55
CA LEU A 6 -8.64 -12.62 -18.57
C LEU A 6 -8.14 -12.77 -17.14
N SER A 7 -7.02 -13.48 -16.92
CA SER A 7 -6.39 -13.59 -15.59
C SER A 7 -5.76 -12.29 -15.12
N GLU A 8 -5.15 -11.53 -16.03
CA GLU A 8 -4.57 -10.22 -15.73
C GLU A 8 -5.66 -9.21 -15.38
N LEU A 9 -6.77 -9.18 -16.15
CA LEU A 9 -7.93 -8.33 -15.87
C LEU A 9 -8.54 -8.62 -14.49
N ARG A 10 -8.70 -9.89 -14.13
CA ARG A 10 -9.20 -10.28 -12.79
C ARG A 10 -8.24 -9.85 -11.68
N SER A 11 -6.93 -9.95 -11.92
CA SER A 11 -5.91 -9.55 -10.96
C SER A 11 -5.91 -8.03 -10.75
N ALA A 12 -6.06 -7.25 -11.82
CA ALA A 12 -6.19 -5.81 -11.76
C ALA A 12 -7.48 -5.38 -11.03
N ALA A 13 -8.61 -6.04 -11.32
CA ALA A 13 -9.88 -5.76 -10.65
C ALA A 13 -9.78 -6.01 -9.13
N PHE A 14 -9.14 -7.11 -8.71
CA PHE A 14 -8.91 -7.39 -7.30
C PHE A 14 -7.99 -6.35 -6.63
N GLN A 15 -6.92 -5.93 -7.31
CA GLN A 15 -6.05 -4.86 -6.80
C GLN A 15 -6.82 -3.55 -6.58
N GLN A 16 -7.70 -3.20 -7.52
CA GLN A 16 -8.53 -2.01 -7.40
C GLN A 16 -9.51 -2.12 -6.24
N GLU A 17 -10.17 -3.27 -6.06
CA GLU A 17 -11.09 -3.51 -4.94
C GLU A 17 -10.39 -3.34 -3.58
N VAL A 18 -9.16 -3.85 -3.45
CA VAL A 18 -8.36 -3.67 -2.24
C VAL A 18 -8.00 -2.20 -2.00
N LEU A 19 -7.64 -1.45 -3.05
CA LEU A 19 -7.37 -0.02 -2.94
C LEU A 19 -8.63 0.75 -2.52
N ASP A 20 -9.76 0.49 -3.15
CA ASP A 20 -11.04 1.16 -2.85
C ASP A 20 -11.46 0.92 -1.39
N MET A 21 -11.30 -0.31 -0.90
CA MET A 21 -11.55 -0.68 0.49
C MET A 21 -10.62 0.07 1.47
N LEU A 22 -9.35 0.25 1.13
CA LEU A 22 -8.36 0.91 1.99
C LEU A 22 -8.35 2.43 1.87
N GLN A 23 -8.96 2.97 0.81
CA GLN A 23 -8.90 4.39 0.48
C GLN A 23 -9.37 5.33 1.60
N PRO A 24 -10.42 5.02 2.38
CA PRO A 24 -10.80 5.83 3.54
C PRO A 24 -9.69 5.91 4.60
N LYS A 25 -8.97 4.80 4.83
CA LYS A 25 -7.88 4.74 5.80
C LYS A 25 -6.65 5.48 5.29
N ILE A 26 -6.30 5.34 4.01
CA ILE A 26 -5.18 6.05 3.36
C ILE A 26 -5.38 7.56 3.50
N LYS A 27 -6.55 8.07 3.09
CA LYS A 27 -6.87 9.51 3.21
C LYS A 27 -6.84 9.99 4.66
N SER A 28 -7.37 9.21 5.59
CA SER A 28 -7.36 9.54 7.01
C SER A 28 -5.95 9.74 7.57
N VAL A 29 -4.99 8.89 7.19
CA VAL A 29 -3.60 9.02 7.68
C VAL A 29 -2.83 10.13 6.96
N LEU A 30 -3.06 10.35 5.67
CA LEU A 30 -2.40 11.43 4.90
C LEU A 30 -2.81 12.83 5.35
N HIS A 31 -3.95 13.00 6.02
CA HIS A 31 -4.28 14.29 6.63
C HIS A 31 -3.28 14.72 7.72
N GLN A 32 -2.50 13.78 8.27
CA GLN A 32 -1.45 14.05 9.26
C GLN A 32 -0.13 14.51 8.61
N THR A 33 -0.04 14.51 7.28
CA THR A 33 1.15 14.95 6.54
C THR A 33 0.95 16.34 5.93
N SER A 34 2.06 16.99 5.58
CA SER A 34 2.04 18.26 4.85
C SER A 34 1.28 18.14 3.53
N PHE A 35 0.46 19.13 3.21
CA PHE A 35 -0.40 19.13 2.03
C PHE A 35 0.36 18.85 0.73
N GLN A 36 1.53 19.48 0.56
CA GLN A 36 2.37 19.30 -0.63
C GLN A 36 2.81 17.84 -0.89
N ASN A 37 2.86 17.00 0.15
CA ASN A 37 3.34 15.62 0.05
C ASN A 37 2.19 14.62 -0.10
N ARG A 38 0.93 15.03 0.08
CA ARG A 38 -0.20 14.09 0.20
C ARG A 38 -0.43 13.28 -1.07
N LEU A 39 -0.37 13.93 -2.24
CA LEU A 39 -0.58 13.27 -3.53
C LEU A 39 0.50 12.21 -3.80
N ASP A 40 1.75 12.56 -3.55
CA ASP A 40 2.89 11.67 -3.80
C ASP A 40 2.86 10.48 -2.83
N LEU A 41 2.58 10.74 -1.55
CA LEU A 41 2.43 9.69 -0.53
C LEU A 41 1.23 8.78 -0.79
N GLU A 42 0.10 9.31 -1.30
CA GLU A 42 -1.05 8.50 -1.71
C GLU A 42 -0.67 7.51 -2.82
N GLN A 43 0.08 7.98 -3.82
CA GLN A 43 0.58 7.13 -4.90
C GLN A 43 1.56 6.07 -4.37
N GLU A 44 2.50 6.45 -3.52
CA GLU A 44 3.48 5.52 -2.96
C GLU A 44 2.81 4.40 -2.15
N ILE A 45 1.87 4.76 -1.26
CA ILE A 45 1.09 3.79 -0.47
C ILE A 45 0.30 2.86 -1.40
N SER A 46 -0.32 3.40 -2.45
CA SER A 46 -1.07 2.61 -3.43
C SER A 46 -0.19 1.60 -4.15
N LEU A 47 1.01 2.01 -4.59
CA LEU A 47 2.00 1.13 -5.21
C LEU A 47 2.50 0.04 -4.25
N MET A 48 2.68 0.37 -2.97
CA MET A 48 3.06 -0.60 -1.94
C MET A 48 1.95 -1.65 -1.74
N ILE A 49 0.70 -1.23 -1.66
CA ILE A 49 -0.45 -2.15 -1.53
C ILE A 49 -0.52 -3.09 -2.73
N ILE A 50 -0.46 -2.56 -3.95
CA ILE A 50 -0.46 -3.36 -5.19
C ILE A 50 0.68 -4.38 -5.16
N ARG A 51 1.89 -3.97 -4.77
CA ARG A 51 3.05 -4.86 -4.67
C ARG A 51 2.83 -5.98 -3.67
N VAL A 52 2.32 -5.67 -2.47
CA VAL A 52 2.07 -6.67 -1.43
C VAL A 52 0.99 -7.66 -1.87
N VAL A 53 -0.11 -7.16 -2.46
CA VAL A 53 -1.20 -8.00 -2.99
C VAL A 53 -0.68 -8.92 -4.10
N LYS A 54 0.14 -8.40 -5.03
CA LYS A 54 0.71 -9.17 -6.14
C LYS A 54 1.69 -10.25 -5.66
N THR A 55 2.55 -9.90 -4.70
CA THR A 55 3.64 -10.79 -4.24
C THR A 55 3.22 -11.71 -3.10
N LYS A 56 2.12 -11.41 -2.42
CA LYS A 56 1.67 -12.04 -1.16
C LYS A 56 2.72 -11.99 -0.04
N GLN A 57 3.68 -11.08 -0.14
CA GLN A 57 4.73 -10.89 0.85
C GLN A 57 4.32 -9.80 1.82
N PHE A 58 3.59 -10.19 2.86
CA PHE A 58 3.25 -9.30 3.96
C PHE A 58 4.46 -9.19 4.88
N ARG A 59 5.08 -8.01 4.91
CA ARG A 59 6.13 -7.72 5.89
C ARG A 59 5.46 -7.52 7.26
N LYS A 60 6.07 -8.07 8.31
CA LYS A 60 5.72 -7.69 9.68
C LYS A 60 6.04 -6.21 9.82
N VAL A 61 5.01 -5.38 9.95
CA VAL A 61 5.19 -3.96 10.26
C VAL A 61 5.68 -3.89 11.71
N PRO A 62 6.83 -3.26 11.98
CA PRO A 62 7.32 -3.11 13.34
C PRO A 62 6.32 -2.27 14.14
N SER A 63 6.10 -2.64 15.39
CA SER A 63 5.45 -1.77 16.36
C SER A 63 6.26 -0.48 16.53
N PHE A 64 5.64 0.56 17.08
CA PHE A 64 6.32 1.82 17.37
C PHE A 64 7.63 1.62 18.17
N PHE A 65 7.60 0.77 19.20
CA PHE A 65 8.79 0.49 20.02
C PHE A 65 9.85 -0.32 19.27
N GLU A 66 9.45 -1.33 18.48
CA GLU A 66 10.38 -2.09 17.61
C GLU A 66 11.07 -1.17 16.60
N LEU A 67 10.36 -0.16 16.08
CA LEU A 67 10.91 0.82 15.15
C LEU A 67 11.94 1.74 15.83
N ILE A 68 11.59 2.31 16.99
CA ILE A 68 12.50 3.14 17.78
C ILE A 68 13.77 2.36 18.17
N GLU A 69 13.66 1.09 18.54
CA GLU A 69 14.82 0.24 18.82
C GLU A 69 15.68 -0.01 17.57
N SER A 70 15.05 -0.21 16.41
CA SER A 70 15.77 -0.42 15.15
C SER A 70 16.48 0.83 14.62
N GLU A 71 15.99 2.02 14.95
CA GLU A 71 16.59 3.31 14.57
C GLU A 71 17.67 3.79 15.55
N LYS A 72 17.79 3.16 16.73
CA LYS A 72 18.95 3.35 17.63
C LYS A 72 20.19 2.68 17.04
N ILE A 73 20.68 3.24 15.96
CA ILE A 73 22.05 3.07 15.51
C ILE A 73 22.88 4.07 16.33
N ILE A 74 23.40 3.58 17.47
CA ILE A 74 24.33 4.24 18.42
C ILE A 74 23.65 5.17 19.44
#